data_AF-A0A951VNU9-F1
#
_entry.id   AF-A0A951VNU9-F1
#
_cell.length_a   1.000
_cell.length_b   1.000
_cell.length_c   1.000
_cell.angle_alpha   90.00
_cell.angle_beta   90.00
_cell.angle_gamma   90.00
#
_symmetry.space_group_name_H-M   'P 1'
#
loop_
_entity.id
_entity.type
_entity.pdbx_description
1 polymer ?
#
loop_
_entity_poly.entity_id
_entity_poly.type
_entity_poly.pdbx_seq_one_letter_code
_entity_poly.pdbx_strand_id
1 'polypeptide(L)'
;MPLPFQLDHINLWLLEDTDGWTLVDTGLANDATRGIWLKIFADGFRGRPVVRVLVTHFHPDHMGLAGWLTDQWRAPMWATHGEWATARMLSLDQTAALRDAHMAFYRRADFPREILDDLAALGNVYATRANPPPATMHRLREGDRVSIGGREWRVIVGTGHSPEHACLYCEEAGVLISGDQVLPKITPIIGVWPTEPEGDPLRLYLDSLRQFANLPEDVTVLPSHGLPFLGLAARIRDIEHHHHRRLDHALKACAEWVTGWELLNKLFTRSLDLHQKTFALGESLAHVHYLMKDGRIVREMGNDGVFRYRRA
;
A
#
# COMPACT_ATOMS: atom_id res chain seq x y z
N MET A 1 -9.49 -7.35 11.61
CA MET A 1 -9.70 -6.02 12.24
C MET A 1 -10.59 -5.20 11.32
N PRO A 2 -11.70 -4.59 11.78
CA PRO A 2 -12.63 -3.86 10.92
C PRO A 2 -12.06 -2.53 10.41
N LEU A 3 -12.49 -2.12 9.21
CA LEU A 3 -12.13 -0.85 8.56
C LEU A 3 -13.41 -0.09 8.14
N PRO A 4 -13.44 1.25 8.26
CA PRO A 4 -14.61 2.06 7.91
C PRO A 4 -14.66 2.42 6.40
N PHE A 5 -14.28 1.49 5.52
CA PHE A 5 -14.20 1.69 4.07
C PHE A 5 -14.94 0.57 3.31
N GLN A 6 -15.00 0.66 1.97
CA GLN A 6 -15.51 -0.45 1.15
C GLN A 6 -14.67 -1.73 1.33
N LEU A 7 -13.37 -1.58 1.52
CA LEU A 7 -12.52 -2.64 2.04
C LEU A 7 -12.69 -2.64 3.56
N ASP A 8 -13.56 -3.51 4.05
CA ASP A 8 -14.16 -3.42 5.39
C ASP A 8 -13.37 -4.13 6.50
N HIS A 9 -12.24 -4.74 6.16
CA HIS A 9 -11.37 -5.41 7.13
C HIS A 9 -9.92 -5.47 6.65
N ILE A 10 -9.02 -5.62 7.62
CA ILE A 10 -7.62 -6.04 7.44
C ILE A 10 -7.31 -7.25 8.34
N ASN A 11 -6.52 -8.20 7.85
CA ASN A 11 -5.98 -9.34 8.58
C ASN A 11 -4.65 -8.94 9.23
N LEU A 12 -4.53 -9.22 10.52
CA LEU A 12 -3.31 -8.98 11.30
C LEU A 12 -2.82 -10.32 11.85
N TRP A 13 -1.51 -10.48 12.05
CA TRP A 13 -0.94 -11.75 12.48
C TRP A 13 -0.32 -11.67 13.88
N LEU A 14 -0.63 -12.68 14.69
CA LEU A 14 -0.01 -12.93 15.99
C LEU A 14 0.89 -14.15 15.86
N LEU A 15 2.19 -13.94 15.89
CA LEU A 15 3.17 -15.01 15.79
C LEU A 15 3.74 -15.30 17.18
N GLU A 16 3.62 -16.55 17.61
CA GLU A 16 4.27 -17.00 18.85
C GLU A 16 5.78 -16.91 18.68
N ASP A 17 6.44 -16.22 19.61
CA ASP A 17 7.88 -15.99 19.62
C ASP A 17 8.53 -16.67 20.83
N THR A 18 9.85 -16.61 20.97
CA THR A 18 10.57 -17.23 22.10
C THR A 18 10.15 -16.61 23.44
N ASP A 19 10.10 -15.28 23.51
CA ASP A 19 9.84 -14.55 24.76
C ASP A 19 8.45 -13.89 24.81
N GLY A 20 7.61 -14.11 23.79
CA GLY A 20 6.25 -13.57 23.76
C GLY A 20 5.59 -13.67 22.40
N TRP A 21 5.07 -12.55 21.91
CA TRP A 21 4.38 -12.46 20.63
C TRP A 21 5.02 -11.42 19.72
N THR A 22 5.16 -11.76 18.45
CA THR A 22 5.43 -10.81 17.38
C THR A 22 4.12 -10.46 16.69
N LEU A 23 3.80 -9.16 16.64
CA LEU A 23 2.67 -8.65 15.86
C LEU A 23 3.13 -8.40 14.42
N VAL A 24 2.28 -8.67 13.44
CA VAL A 24 2.45 -8.23 12.05
C VAL A 24 1.23 -7.39 11.64
N ASP A 25 1.50 -6.12 11.29
CA ASP A 25 0.54 -5.06 11.02
C ASP A 25 -0.37 -4.70 12.22
N THR A 26 -1.05 -3.54 12.13
CA THR A 26 -1.54 -2.86 13.35
C THR A 26 -2.98 -2.35 13.30
N GLY A 27 -3.58 -2.26 12.12
CA GLY A 27 -4.90 -1.65 11.96
C GLY A 27 -4.85 -0.12 11.89
N LEU A 28 -6.00 0.45 11.55
CA LEU A 28 -6.21 1.89 11.41
C LEU A 28 -6.17 2.61 12.78
N ALA A 29 -5.63 3.83 12.83
CA ALA A 29 -5.61 4.62 14.07
C ALA A 29 -6.98 5.20 14.41
N ASN A 30 -7.86 4.40 15.01
CA ASN A 30 -9.15 4.83 15.53
C ASN A 30 -9.52 4.11 16.83
N ASP A 31 -10.53 4.63 17.53
CA ASP A 31 -10.92 4.11 18.85
C ASP A 31 -11.52 2.70 18.79
N ALA A 32 -12.20 2.35 17.69
CA ALA A 32 -12.74 1.01 17.49
C ALA A 32 -11.61 -0.04 17.44
N THR A 33 -10.55 0.24 16.67
CA THR A 33 -9.38 -0.62 16.51
C THR A 33 -8.60 -0.72 17.82
N ARG A 34 -8.37 0.41 18.51
CA ARG A 34 -7.74 0.42 19.84
C ARG A 34 -8.54 -0.40 20.85
N GLY A 35 -9.86 -0.26 20.86
CA GLY A 35 -10.75 -1.03 21.75
C GLY A 35 -10.67 -2.53 21.50
N ILE A 36 -10.50 -2.97 20.26
CA ILE A 36 -10.30 -4.39 19.93
C ILE A 36 -8.93 -4.86 20.41
N TRP A 37 -7.86 -4.08 20.19
CA TRP A 37 -6.54 -4.41 20.71
C TRP A 37 -6.52 -4.55 22.23
N LEU A 38 -7.13 -3.61 22.96
CA LEU A 38 -7.22 -3.67 24.42
C LEU A 38 -7.96 -4.93 24.92
N LYS A 39 -8.97 -5.41 24.19
CA LYS A 39 -9.64 -6.69 24.49
C LYS A 39 -8.72 -7.88 24.26
N ILE A 40 -8.00 -7.91 23.14
CA ILE A 40 -7.01 -8.96 22.85
C ILE A 40 -5.93 -8.99 23.94
N PHE A 41 -5.52 -7.82 24.45
CA PHE A 41 -4.54 -7.72 25.54
C PHE A 41 -5.10 -8.25 26.86
N ALA A 42 -6.38 -7.98 27.15
CA ALA A 42 -7.06 -8.44 28.36
C ALA A 42 -7.27 -9.96 28.38
N ASP A 43 -7.47 -10.59 27.22
CA ASP A 43 -7.44 -12.06 27.05
C ASP A 43 -6.04 -12.64 27.30
N GLY A 44 -5.06 -11.76 27.48
CA GLY A 44 -3.83 -12.01 28.21
C GLY A 44 -2.66 -12.42 27.34
N PHE A 45 -2.82 -12.64 26.03
CA PHE A 45 -1.74 -13.20 25.20
C PHE A 45 -1.09 -14.45 25.86
N ARG A 46 -1.91 -15.26 26.55
CA ARG A 46 -1.45 -16.39 27.40
C ARG A 46 -0.44 -15.98 28.50
N GLY A 47 -0.57 -14.78 29.03
CA GLY A 47 0.33 -14.17 30.03
C GLY A 47 1.67 -13.67 29.49
N ARG A 48 1.86 -13.61 28.16
CA ARG A 48 3.15 -13.31 27.54
C ARG A 48 3.14 -11.95 26.83
N PRO A 49 4.26 -11.19 26.85
CA PRO A 49 4.29 -9.84 26.30
C PRO A 49 4.32 -9.85 24.76
N VAL A 50 4.04 -8.69 24.16
CA VAL A 50 4.47 -8.40 22.79
C VAL A 50 5.95 -8.03 22.82
N VAL A 51 6.77 -8.70 22.01
CA VAL A 51 8.23 -8.50 21.99
C VAL A 51 8.71 -7.64 20.82
N ARG A 52 7.90 -7.51 19.76
CA ARG A 52 8.12 -6.58 18.64
C ARG A 52 6.85 -6.40 17.80
N VAL A 53 6.80 -5.29 17.08
CA VAL A 53 5.74 -4.97 16.12
C VAL A 53 6.38 -4.86 14.74
N LEU A 54 6.09 -5.81 13.86
CA LEU A 54 6.51 -5.78 12.47
C LEU A 54 5.42 -5.15 11.63
N VAL A 55 5.78 -4.25 10.71
CA VAL A 55 4.82 -3.66 9.77
C VAL A 55 5.28 -3.89 8.34
N THR A 56 4.37 -4.39 7.51
CA THR A 56 4.64 -4.73 6.12
C THR A 56 4.90 -3.48 5.28
N HIS A 57 4.05 -2.46 5.42
CA HIS A 57 4.19 -1.21 4.69
C HIS A 57 3.42 -0.04 5.34
N PHE A 58 3.61 1.16 4.77
CA PHE A 58 3.19 2.42 5.38
C PHE A 58 1.69 2.69 5.36
N HIS A 59 0.85 1.95 4.63
CA HIS A 59 -0.56 2.33 4.52
C HIS A 59 -1.26 2.36 5.90
N PRO A 60 -2.22 3.28 6.11
CA PRO A 60 -2.74 3.57 7.45
C PRO A 60 -3.39 2.40 8.18
N ASP A 61 -3.92 1.42 7.46
CA ASP A 61 -4.48 0.20 8.04
C ASP A 61 -3.42 -0.82 8.46
N HIS A 62 -2.18 -0.70 7.98
CA HIS A 62 -1.04 -1.54 8.39
C HIS A 62 -0.20 -0.86 9.46
N MET A 63 0.13 0.42 9.26
CA MET A 63 1.02 1.22 10.11
C MET A 63 0.26 2.07 11.14
N GLY A 64 -1.06 2.15 11.05
CA GLY A 64 -1.84 3.18 11.76
C GLY A 64 -1.63 3.19 13.27
N LEU A 65 -1.64 2.03 13.91
CA LEU A 65 -1.42 1.91 15.35
C LEU A 65 -0.01 1.46 15.71
N ALA A 66 0.96 1.46 14.78
CA ALA A 66 2.32 1.00 15.05
C ALA A 66 2.97 1.75 16.22
N GLY A 67 2.96 3.09 16.19
CA GLY A 67 3.50 3.89 17.29
C GLY A 67 2.78 3.65 18.62
N TRP A 68 1.45 3.52 18.59
CA TRP A 68 0.67 3.25 19.79
C TRP A 68 0.98 1.87 20.38
N LEU A 69 1.03 0.82 19.57
CA LEU A 69 1.33 -0.55 20.01
C LEU A 69 2.75 -0.68 20.58
N THR A 70 3.74 -0.04 19.93
CA THR A 70 5.12 -0.04 20.42
C THR A 70 5.24 0.67 21.75
N ASP A 71 4.50 1.76 21.96
CA ASP A 71 4.48 2.48 23.24
C ASP A 71 3.78 1.68 24.34
N GLN A 72 2.64 1.04 24.04
CA GLN A 72 1.89 0.21 25.00
C GLN A 72 2.75 -0.94 25.54
N TRP A 73 3.50 -1.61 24.66
CA TRP A 73 4.25 -2.80 25.00
C TRP A 73 5.74 -2.55 25.26
N ARG A 74 6.23 -1.32 25.03
CA ARG A 74 7.66 -0.99 25.01
C ARG A 74 8.46 -1.92 24.10
N ALA A 75 7.85 -2.26 22.97
CA ALA A 75 8.36 -3.22 22.01
C ALA A 75 8.93 -2.48 20.79
N PRO A 76 10.08 -2.90 20.24
CA PRO A 76 10.65 -2.29 19.04
C PRO A 76 9.75 -2.48 17.81
N MET A 77 9.73 -1.46 16.95
CA MET A 77 9.17 -1.55 15.60
C MET A 77 10.17 -2.18 14.64
N TRP A 78 9.70 -3.07 13.77
CA TRP A 78 10.46 -3.67 12.67
C TRP A 78 9.77 -3.29 11.35
N ALA A 79 10.50 -2.67 10.44
CA ALA A 79 10.00 -2.30 9.12
C ALA A 79 11.15 -2.07 8.17
N THR A 80 10.85 -2.04 6.87
CA THR A 80 11.80 -1.57 5.87
C THR A 80 11.95 -0.05 5.96
N HIS A 81 13.04 0.48 5.40
CA HIS A 81 13.38 1.89 5.61
C HIS A 81 12.45 2.83 4.84
N GLY A 82 12.13 2.50 3.59
CA GLY A 82 11.23 3.28 2.75
C GLY A 82 9.84 3.39 3.35
N GLU A 83 9.35 2.31 3.97
CA GLU A 83 8.03 2.27 4.59
C GLU A 83 7.97 3.12 5.87
N TRP A 84 8.95 2.94 6.76
CA TRP A 84 9.06 3.74 7.97
C TRP A 84 9.27 5.23 7.66
N ALA A 85 10.14 5.56 6.70
CA ALA A 85 10.45 6.94 6.35
C ALA A 85 9.23 7.65 5.74
N THR A 86 8.52 6.97 4.83
CA THR A 86 7.29 7.49 4.22
C THR A 86 6.20 7.70 5.26
N ALA A 87 5.97 6.73 6.14
CA ALA A 87 5.01 6.86 7.25
C ALA A 87 5.34 8.05 8.16
N ARG A 88 6.60 8.21 8.57
CA ARG A 88 7.04 9.34 9.39
C ARG A 88 6.83 10.67 8.70
N MET A 89 7.26 10.78 7.44
CA MET A 89 7.09 11.99 6.65
C MET A 89 5.61 12.38 6.57
N LEU A 90 4.74 11.45 6.17
CA LEU A 90 3.31 11.73 6.00
C LEU A 90 2.60 11.99 7.33
N SER A 91 3.03 11.40 8.45
CA SER A 91 2.46 11.71 9.76
C SER A 91 2.92 13.07 10.32
N LEU A 92 4.16 13.47 10.08
CA LEU A 92 4.79 14.60 10.77
C LEU A 92 4.86 15.89 9.93
N ASP A 93 4.93 15.78 8.61
CA ASP A 93 4.99 16.93 7.73
C ASP A 93 3.59 17.54 7.54
N GLN A 94 3.41 18.73 8.13
CA GLN A 94 2.20 19.55 8.04
C GLN A 94 2.47 20.87 7.31
N THR A 95 3.56 20.94 6.54
CA THR A 95 3.99 22.18 5.90
C THR A 95 3.06 22.61 4.77
N ALA A 96 3.04 23.92 4.49
CA ALA A 96 2.33 24.45 3.32
C ALA A 96 2.92 23.91 2.01
N ALA A 97 4.24 23.68 1.96
CA ALA A 97 4.92 23.15 0.78
C ALA A 97 4.41 21.76 0.38
N LEU A 98 4.22 20.85 1.35
CA LEU A 98 3.65 19.52 1.09
C LEU A 98 2.23 19.65 0.50
N ARG A 99 1.38 20.46 1.14
CA ARG A 99 0.01 20.69 0.68
C ARG A 99 -0.03 21.30 -0.72
N ASP A 100 0.82 22.28 -1.00
CA ASP A 100 0.87 22.94 -2.31
C ASP A 100 1.34 21.98 -3.40
N ALA A 101 2.33 21.13 -3.12
CA ALA A 101 2.77 20.07 -4.03
C ALA A 101 1.64 19.06 -4.30
N HIS A 102 0.93 18.62 -3.26
CA HIS A 102 -0.21 17.72 -3.37
C HIS A 102 -1.33 18.32 -4.23
N MET A 103 -1.69 19.58 -3.99
CA MET A 103 -2.73 20.25 -4.77
C MET A 103 -2.28 20.52 -6.21
N ALA A 104 -0.99 20.82 -6.45
CA ALA A 104 -0.46 20.98 -7.80
C ALA A 104 -0.57 19.69 -8.63
N PHE A 105 -0.41 18.51 -8.01
CA PHE A 105 -0.62 17.23 -8.68
C PHE A 105 -2.06 17.08 -9.20
N TYR A 106 -3.06 17.32 -8.36
CA TYR A 106 -4.48 17.21 -8.77
C TYR A 106 -4.88 18.29 -9.78
N ARG A 107 -4.34 19.52 -9.67
CA ARG A 107 -4.55 20.57 -10.68
C ARG A 107 -3.98 20.18 -12.04
N ARG A 108 -2.77 19.60 -12.09
CA ARG A 108 -2.16 19.10 -13.34
C ARG A 108 -2.97 17.96 -13.97
N ALA A 109 -3.75 17.24 -13.17
CA ALA A 109 -4.68 16.23 -13.64
C ALA A 109 -6.05 16.80 -14.06
N ASP A 110 -6.25 18.11 -14.01
CA ASP A 110 -7.51 18.79 -14.35
C ASP A 110 -8.70 18.42 -13.47
N PHE A 111 -8.46 18.22 -12.16
CA PHE A 111 -9.56 18.01 -11.23
C PHE A 111 -10.48 19.25 -11.16
N PRO A 112 -11.81 19.08 -11.20
CA PRO A 112 -12.77 20.17 -11.04
C PRO A 112 -12.52 20.99 -9.77
N ARG A 113 -12.78 22.29 -9.84
CA ARG A 113 -12.51 23.24 -8.76
C ARG A 113 -13.19 22.83 -7.45
N GLU A 114 -14.43 22.34 -7.53
CA GLU A 114 -15.20 21.91 -6.36
C GLU A 114 -14.52 20.73 -5.65
N ILE A 115 -13.96 19.79 -6.43
CA ILE A 115 -13.24 18.62 -5.90
C ILE A 115 -11.90 19.05 -5.29
N LEU A 116 -11.21 20.01 -5.91
CA LEU A 116 -9.98 20.57 -5.35
C LEU A 116 -10.24 21.30 -4.02
N ASP A 117 -11.34 22.04 -3.91
CA ASP A 117 -11.74 22.72 -2.68
C ASP A 117 -12.04 21.70 -1.56
N ASP A 118 -12.77 20.61 -1.88
CA ASP A 118 -13.03 19.51 -0.92
C ASP A 118 -11.73 18.81 -0.47
N LEU A 119 -10.81 18.52 -1.40
CA LEU A 119 -9.51 17.91 -1.07
C LEU A 119 -8.67 18.83 -0.18
N ALA A 120 -8.67 20.14 -0.44
CA ALA A 120 -7.94 21.09 0.38
C ALA A 120 -8.50 21.16 1.81
N ALA A 121 -9.83 21.04 1.98
CA ALA A 121 -10.49 21.04 3.28
C ALA A 121 -10.17 19.81 4.14
N LEU A 122 -9.88 18.65 3.51
CA LEU A 122 -9.50 17.43 4.23
C LEU A 122 -8.12 17.51 4.89
N GLY A 123 -7.21 18.35 4.36
CA GLY A 123 -5.84 18.47 4.85
C GLY A 123 -5.05 17.17 4.74
N ASN A 124 -4.18 16.91 5.73
CA ASN A 124 -3.34 15.71 5.75
C ASN A 124 -4.13 14.50 6.29
N VAL A 125 -4.84 13.81 5.39
CA VAL A 125 -5.67 12.63 5.71
C VAL A 125 -4.85 11.48 6.30
N TYR A 126 -3.57 11.33 5.93
CA TYR A 126 -2.75 10.26 6.48
C TYR A 126 -2.52 10.47 7.99
N ALA A 127 -2.19 11.69 8.40
CA ALA A 127 -1.97 12.04 9.80
C ALA A 127 -3.21 11.90 10.70
N THR A 128 -4.43 11.91 10.13
CA THR A 128 -5.67 11.65 10.89
C THR A 128 -5.97 10.15 11.06
N ARG A 129 -5.31 9.30 10.28
CA ARG A 129 -5.55 7.85 10.19
C ARG A 129 -4.40 6.99 10.71
N ALA A 130 -3.25 7.60 10.98
CA ALA A 130 -2.07 6.93 11.50
C ALA A 130 -1.43 7.73 12.63
N ASN A 131 -1.14 7.06 13.74
CA ASN A 131 -0.23 7.59 14.74
C ASN A 131 1.20 7.61 14.15
N PRO A 132 2.01 8.65 14.41
CA PRO A 132 3.38 8.66 13.96
C PRO A 132 4.10 7.38 14.42
N PRO A 133 4.78 6.64 13.52
CA PRO A 133 5.57 5.49 13.95
C PRO A 133 6.75 5.98 14.83
N PRO A 134 7.38 5.10 15.63
CA PRO A 134 8.46 5.48 16.52
C PRO A 134 9.63 6.18 15.82
N ALA A 135 10.40 6.94 16.60
CA ALA A 135 11.57 7.68 16.12
C ALA A 135 12.71 6.79 15.63
N THR A 136 12.70 5.51 15.99
CA THR A 136 13.66 4.50 15.57
C THR A 136 12.92 3.25 15.12
N MET A 137 13.58 2.45 14.29
CA MET A 137 13.08 1.15 13.86
C MET A 137 14.25 0.17 13.72
N HIS A 138 13.94 -1.12 13.81
CA HIS A 138 14.81 -2.19 13.38
C HIS A 138 14.57 -2.44 11.90
N ARG A 139 15.60 -2.23 11.09
CA ARG A 139 15.47 -2.26 9.64
C ARG A 139 15.36 -3.69 9.13
N LEU A 140 14.31 -3.95 8.37
CA LEU A 140 14.19 -5.10 7.48
C LEU A 140 14.75 -4.75 6.09
N ARG A 141 15.37 -5.73 5.45
CA ARG A 141 15.89 -5.64 4.08
C ARG A 141 15.56 -6.91 3.31
N GLU A 142 15.62 -6.81 1.99
CA GLU A 142 15.51 -7.97 1.10
C GLU A 142 16.45 -9.10 1.53
N GLY A 143 15.89 -10.30 1.67
CA GLY A 143 16.63 -11.51 2.02
C GLY A 143 17.03 -11.65 3.49
N ASP A 144 16.75 -10.66 4.35
CA ASP A 144 16.98 -10.78 5.80
C ASP A 144 16.21 -12.00 6.34
N ARG A 145 16.83 -12.69 7.30
CA ARG A 145 16.20 -13.80 8.02
C ARG A 145 15.87 -13.37 9.44
N VAL A 146 14.59 -13.42 9.76
CA VAL A 146 14.04 -13.02 11.04
C VAL A 146 13.63 -14.29 11.79
N SER A 147 14.30 -14.59 12.89
CA SER A 147 13.92 -15.71 13.75
C SER A 147 12.69 -15.33 14.58
N ILE A 148 11.56 -16.03 14.43
CA ILE A 148 10.31 -15.83 15.18
C ILE A 148 9.84 -17.20 15.68
N GLY A 149 9.83 -17.41 17.00
CA GLY A 149 9.35 -18.66 17.60
C GLY A 149 10.17 -19.89 17.18
N GLY A 150 11.48 -19.71 16.99
CA GLY A 150 12.40 -20.74 16.52
C GLY A 150 12.36 -21.03 15.02
N ARG A 151 11.49 -20.34 14.25
CA ARG A 151 11.40 -20.47 12.79
C ARG A 151 12.05 -19.28 12.10
N GLU A 152 12.70 -19.55 10.98
CA GLU A 152 13.29 -18.51 10.15
C GLU A 152 12.25 -17.97 9.14
N TRP A 153 12.04 -16.65 9.16
CA TRP A 153 11.21 -15.92 8.22
C TRP A 153 12.09 -15.08 7.31
N ARG A 154 12.10 -15.39 6.02
CA ARG A 154 12.80 -14.60 5.00
C ARG A 154 11.96 -13.41 4.58
N VAL A 155 12.54 -12.23 4.62
CA VAL A 155 11.93 -11.02 4.06
C VAL A 155 12.03 -11.06 2.54
N ILE A 156 10.92 -10.82 1.86
CA ILE A 156 10.83 -10.63 0.41
C ILE A 156 10.23 -9.24 0.17
N VAL A 157 10.97 -8.36 -0.49
CA VAL A 157 10.63 -6.95 -0.67
C VAL A 157 9.89 -6.73 -1.98
N GLY A 158 8.61 -6.42 -1.88
CA GLY A 158 7.80 -5.92 -2.97
C GLY A 158 8.02 -4.42 -3.23
N THR A 159 7.76 -3.97 -4.46
CA THR A 159 7.72 -2.54 -4.82
C THR A 159 6.48 -2.25 -5.65
N GLY A 160 6.23 -0.96 -5.92
CA GLY A 160 5.15 -0.49 -6.78
C GLY A 160 3.80 -0.29 -6.08
N HIS A 161 3.36 -1.23 -5.25
CA HIS A 161 2.23 -0.98 -4.34
C HIS A 161 2.60 0.06 -3.28
N SER A 162 3.77 -0.11 -2.68
CA SER A 162 4.39 0.80 -1.72
C SER A 162 5.92 0.84 -1.93
N PRO A 163 6.67 1.74 -1.27
CA PRO A 163 8.09 1.98 -1.56
C PRO A 163 9.03 0.77 -1.37
N GLU A 164 8.84 -0.02 -0.31
CA GLU A 164 9.73 -1.12 0.10
C GLU A 164 8.91 -2.17 0.90
N HIS A 165 7.81 -2.69 0.32
CA HIS A 165 6.83 -3.56 0.99
C HIS A 165 7.46 -4.85 1.53
N ALA A 166 7.35 -5.14 2.82
CA ALA A 166 7.90 -6.36 3.42
C ALA A 166 6.88 -7.51 3.41
N CYS A 167 7.11 -8.53 2.57
CA CYS A 167 6.47 -9.84 2.73
C CYS A 167 7.36 -10.76 3.58
N LEU A 168 6.77 -11.72 4.29
CA LEU A 168 7.49 -12.66 5.15
C LEU A 168 7.20 -14.10 4.75
N TYR A 169 8.24 -14.84 4.38
CA TYR A 169 8.13 -16.24 3.97
C TYR A 169 8.81 -17.16 4.99
N CYS A 170 8.05 -18.13 5.53
CA CYS A 170 8.58 -19.20 6.36
C CYS A 170 8.53 -20.52 5.61
N GLU A 171 9.69 -21.03 5.23
CA GLU A 171 9.82 -22.29 4.49
C GLU A 171 9.38 -23.49 5.32
N GLU A 172 9.82 -23.57 6.59
CA GLU A 172 9.46 -24.67 7.50
C GLU A 172 7.94 -24.77 7.73
N ALA A 173 7.25 -23.63 7.81
CA ALA A 173 5.81 -23.59 7.97
C ALA A 173 5.03 -23.69 6.64
N GLY A 174 5.70 -23.56 5.49
CA GLY A 174 5.05 -23.50 4.18
C GLY A 174 4.13 -22.28 4.01
N VAL A 175 4.48 -21.14 4.62
CA VAL A 175 3.59 -19.97 4.73
C VAL A 175 4.25 -18.70 4.20
N LEU A 176 3.47 -17.87 3.49
CA LEU A 176 3.83 -16.52 3.07
C LEU A 176 2.83 -15.50 3.63
N ILE A 177 3.28 -14.59 4.49
CA ILE A 177 2.54 -13.35 4.77
C ILE A 177 2.82 -12.39 3.61
N SER A 178 1.86 -12.26 2.70
CA SER A 178 2.03 -11.46 1.46
C SER A 178 1.77 -9.98 1.66
N GLY A 179 1.20 -9.57 2.79
CA GLY A 179 0.69 -8.23 2.99
C GLY A 179 -0.31 -7.87 1.89
N ASP A 180 -0.13 -6.70 1.29
CA ASP A 180 -0.90 -6.24 0.13
C ASP A 180 -0.25 -6.55 -1.21
N GLN A 181 0.97 -7.10 -1.23
CA GLN A 181 1.67 -7.39 -2.48
C GLN A 181 0.90 -8.39 -3.36
N VAL A 182 0.26 -9.38 -2.73
CA VAL A 182 -0.63 -10.35 -3.39
C VAL A 182 -1.87 -10.61 -2.55
N LEU A 183 -3.04 -10.27 -3.12
CA LEU A 183 -4.36 -10.46 -2.53
C LEU A 183 -5.20 -11.45 -3.35
N PRO A 184 -6.09 -12.25 -2.74
CA PRO A 184 -6.74 -13.39 -3.41
C PRO A 184 -7.78 -13.00 -4.46
N LYS A 185 -8.55 -11.93 -4.24
CA LYS A 185 -9.69 -11.54 -5.10
C LYS A 185 -9.47 -10.21 -5.80
N ILE A 186 -8.97 -9.23 -5.09
CA ILE A 186 -8.71 -7.88 -5.60
C ILE A 186 -7.23 -7.75 -6.00
N THR A 187 -6.93 -6.77 -6.84
CA THR A 187 -5.56 -6.28 -7.03
C THR A 187 -5.29 -5.20 -5.99
N PRO A 188 -4.06 -5.10 -5.45
CA PRO A 188 -3.70 -3.97 -4.62
C PRO A 188 -3.75 -2.67 -5.42
N ILE A 189 -3.85 -1.53 -4.71
CA ILE A 189 -3.71 -0.23 -5.35
C ILE A 189 -2.27 -0.06 -5.84
N ILE A 190 -2.11 0.38 -7.09
CA ILE A 190 -0.81 0.72 -7.66
C ILE A 190 -0.97 2.10 -8.27
N GLY A 191 -0.43 3.12 -7.60
CA GLY A 191 -0.76 4.51 -7.89
C GLY A 191 0.45 5.40 -8.02
N VAL A 192 0.38 6.35 -8.96
CA VAL A 192 1.27 7.53 -8.94
C VAL A 192 0.72 8.50 -7.91
N TRP A 193 1.57 8.92 -6.98
CA TRP A 193 1.20 9.77 -5.86
C TRP A 193 1.86 11.15 -5.97
N PRO A 194 1.30 12.20 -5.33
CA PRO A 194 1.89 13.53 -5.41
C PRO A 194 3.32 13.64 -4.86
N THR A 195 3.73 12.73 -3.97
CA THR A 195 5.08 12.66 -3.42
C THR A 195 6.11 12.11 -4.40
N GLU A 196 5.68 11.39 -5.44
CA GLU A 196 6.52 10.88 -6.52
C GLU A 196 5.76 10.99 -7.87
N PRO A 197 5.54 12.21 -8.38
CA PRO A 197 4.58 12.48 -9.45
C PRO A 197 5.02 11.97 -10.83
N GLU A 198 6.24 11.45 -10.97
CA GLU A 198 6.82 10.93 -12.22
C GLU A 198 7.14 9.43 -12.14
N GLY A 199 6.69 8.76 -11.06
CA GLY A 199 6.98 7.35 -10.81
C GLY A 199 6.42 6.40 -11.88
N ASP A 200 6.97 5.19 -11.91
CA ASP A 200 6.48 4.06 -12.72
C ASP A 200 6.11 2.87 -11.82
N PRO A 201 5.13 3.04 -10.91
CA PRO A 201 4.82 2.06 -9.88
C PRO A 201 4.27 0.75 -10.45
N LEU A 202 3.62 0.79 -11.61
CA LEU A 202 3.12 -0.42 -12.26
C LEU A 202 4.25 -1.32 -12.76
N ARG A 203 5.30 -0.75 -13.33
CA ARG A 203 6.47 -1.54 -13.74
C ARG A 203 7.16 -2.15 -12.54
N LEU A 204 7.39 -1.34 -11.51
CA LEU A 204 7.97 -1.80 -10.24
C LEU A 204 7.15 -2.94 -9.64
N TYR A 205 5.82 -2.82 -9.62
CA TYR A 205 4.94 -3.86 -9.13
C TYR A 205 5.06 -5.16 -9.93
N LEU A 206 4.90 -5.10 -11.25
CA LEU A 206 4.98 -6.30 -12.11
C LEU A 206 6.36 -6.97 -12.03
N ASP A 207 7.45 -6.19 -12.00
CA ASP A 207 8.80 -6.74 -11.84
C ASP A 207 8.99 -7.39 -10.46
N SER A 208 8.42 -6.81 -9.39
CA SER A 208 8.51 -7.35 -8.04
C SER A 208 7.78 -8.69 -7.87
N LEU A 209 6.72 -8.95 -8.64
CA LEU A 209 5.99 -10.22 -8.57
C LEU A 209 6.87 -11.43 -8.96
N ARG A 210 7.93 -11.20 -9.75
CA ARG A 210 8.88 -12.25 -10.14
C ARG A 210 9.63 -12.85 -8.96
N GLN A 211 9.74 -12.14 -7.84
CA GLN A 211 10.42 -12.62 -6.64
C GLN A 211 9.71 -13.83 -5.99
N PHE A 212 8.41 -13.98 -6.24
CA PHE A 212 7.61 -15.09 -5.74
C PHE A 212 7.67 -16.35 -6.62
N ALA A 213 8.31 -16.28 -7.80
CA ALA A 213 8.29 -17.36 -8.80
C ALA A 213 8.92 -18.67 -8.31
N ASN A 214 9.84 -18.59 -7.34
CA ASN A 214 10.55 -19.75 -6.80
C ASN A 214 9.93 -20.30 -5.50
N LEU A 215 8.79 -19.76 -5.06
CA LEU A 215 8.11 -20.31 -3.88
C LEU A 215 7.39 -21.62 -4.24
N PRO A 216 7.29 -22.58 -3.29
CA PRO A 216 6.58 -23.84 -3.50
C PRO A 216 5.13 -23.63 -3.97
N GLU A 217 4.62 -24.51 -4.84
CA GLU A 217 3.25 -24.39 -5.37
C GLU A 217 2.18 -24.51 -4.27
N ASP A 218 2.49 -25.24 -3.20
CA ASP A 218 1.64 -25.50 -2.05
C ASP A 218 1.82 -24.49 -0.91
N VAL A 219 2.55 -23.38 -1.13
CA VAL A 219 2.68 -22.31 -0.14
C VAL A 219 1.30 -21.75 0.23
N THR A 220 1.01 -21.70 1.53
CA THR A 220 -0.18 -21.04 2.05
C THR A 220 0.07 -19.55 2.14
N VAL A 221 -0.70 -18.77 1.39
CA VAL A 221 -0.62 -17.31 1.38
C VAL A 221 -1.58 -16.74 2.43
N LEU A 222 -1.05 -15.86 3.27
CA LEU A 222 -1.71 -15.13 4.33
C LEU A 222 -1.79 -13.64 3.92
N PRO A 223 -2.83 -13.24 3.18
CA PRO A 223 -2.98 -11.87 2.67
C PRO A 223 -3.54 -10.93 3.74
N SER A 224 -3.25 -9.63 3.62
CA SER A 224 -3.82 -8.62 4.53
C SER A 224 -5.31 -8.36 4.29
N HIS A 225 -5.86 -8.77 3.15
CA HIS A 225 -7.30 -8.72 2.89
C HIS A 225 -7.83 -10.01 2.26
N GLY A 226 -9.05 -10.40 2.65
CA GLY A 226 -9.67 -11.65 2.21
C GLY A 226 -9.28 -12.83 3.10
N LEU A 227 -9.32 -14.04 2.54
CA LEU A 227 -9.02 -15.28 3.27
C LEU A 227 -7.67 -15.86 2.84
N PRO A 228 -6.98 -16.61 3.72
CA PRO A 228 -5.86 -17.45 3.34
C PRO A 228 -6.15 -18.32 2.12
N PHE A 229 -5.16 -18.51 1.25
CA PHE A 229 -5.36 -19.25 -0.01
C PHE A 229 -4.09 -19.99 -0.48
N LEU A 230 -4.29 -20.94 -1.39
CA LEU A 230 -3.25 -21.67 -2.11
C LEU A 230 -3.23 -21.24 -3.58
N GLY A 231 -2.16 -21.57 -4.32
CA GLY A 231 -2.07 -21.27 -5.75
C GLY A 231 -1.53 -19.86 -6.04
N LEU A 232 -0.48 -19.45 -5.31
CA LEU A 232 0.19 -18.16 -5.47
C LEU A 232 0.58 -17.86 -6.92
N ALA A 233 1.21 -18.82 -7.61
CA ALA A 233 1.64 -18.65 -8.99
C ALA A 233 0.48 -18.42 -9.97
N ALA A 234 -0.66 -19.10 -9.75
CA ALA A 234 -1.87 -18.84 -10.55
C ALA A 234 -2.41 -17.44 -10.29
N ARG A 235 -2.44 -17.01 -9.03
CA ARG A 235 -2.90 -15.67 -8.68
C ARG A 235 -2.03 -14.56 -9.26
N ILE A 236 -0.71 -14.74 -9.27
CA ILE A 236 0.23 -13.80 -9.90
C ILE A 236 -0.05 -13.66 -11.40
N ARG A 237 -0.24 -14.78 -12.12
CA ARG A 237 -0.62 -14.74 -13.54
C ARG A 237 -1.94 -14.02 -13.77
N ASP A 238 -2.92 -14.19 -12.89
CA ASP A 238 -4.20 -13.47 -13.00
C ASP A 238 -4.01 -11.95 -12.83
N ILE A 239 -3.14 -11.53 -11.92
CA ILE A 239 -2.80 -10.12 -11.69
C ILE A 239 -2.07 -9.54 -12.91
N GLU A 240 -1.08 -10.25 -13.46
CA GLU A 240 -0.38 -9.83 -14.69
C GLU A 240 -1.35 -9.68 -15.87
N HIS A 241 -2.21 -10.68 -16.11
CA HIS A 241 -3.24 -10.59 -17.15
C HIS A 241 -4.23 -9.44 -16.91
N HIS A 242 -4.61 -9.19 -15.66
CA HIS A 242 -5.46 -8.06 -15.30
C HIS A 242 -4.81 -6.74 -15.74
N HIS A 243 -3.55 -6.51 -15.37
CA HIS A 243 -2.85 -5.25 -15.70
C HIS A 243 -2.58 -5.12 -17.20
N HIS A 244 -2.27 -6.20 -17.93
CA HIS A 244 -2.15 -6.14 -19.38
C HIS A 244 -3.46 -5.68 -20.05
N ARG A 245 -4.63 -6.18 -19.62
CA ARG A 245 -5.92 -5.69 -20.13
C ARG A 245 -6.16 -4.22 -19.77
N ARG A 246 -5.78 -3.80 -18.57
CA ARG A 246 -5.92 -2.39 -18.14
C ARG A 246 -4.99 -1.45 -18.92
N LEU A 247 -3.78 -1.89 -19.27
CA LEU A 247 -2.88 -1.17 -20.18
C LEU A 247 -3.52 -0.98 -21.56
N ASP A 248 -4.15 -2.01 -22.12
CA ASP A 248 -4.88 -1.88 -23.39
C ASP A 248 -6.05 -0.90 -23.29
N HIS A 249 -6.76 -0.87 -22.16
CA HIS A 249 -7.84 0.09 -21.92
C HIS A 249 -7.31 1.53 -21.78
N ALA A 250 -6.21 1.74 -21.06
CA ALA A 250 -5.58 3.05 -20.92
C ALA A 250 -5.10 3.57 -22.29
N LEU A 251 -4.45 2.72 -23.09
CA LEU A 251 -4.02 3.07 -24.44
C LEU A 251 -5.19 3.48 -25.34
N LYS A 252 -6.32 2.76 -25.27
CA LYS A 252 -7.55 3.10 -26.00
C LYS A 252 -8.17 4.42 -25.50
N ALA A 253 -8.19 4.65 -24.19
CA ALA A 253 -8.72 5.87 -23.59
C ALA A 253 -7.95 7.14 -24.02
N CYS A 254 -6.66 6.98 -24.32
CA CYS A 254 -5.77 8.00 -24.85
C CYS A 254 -5.71 8.03 -26.40
N ALA A 255 -6.73 7.52 -27.12
CA ALA A 255 -6.78 7.62 -28.58
C ALA A 255 -6.77 9.08 -29.08
N GLU A 256 -7.35 9.97 -28.29
CA GLU A 256 -7.28 11.43 -28.44
C GLU A 256 -6.57 12.02 -27.22
N TRP A 257 -6.25 13.32 -27.26
CA TRP A 257 -5.74 14.03 -26.10
C TRP A 257 -6.75 13.99 -24.96
N VAL A 258 -6.31 13.52 -23.79
CA VAL A 258 -7.12 13.48 -22.57
C VAL A 258 -6.35 14.01 -21.37
N THR A 259 -7.04 14.65 -20.43
CA THR A 259 -6.48 15.00 -19.12
C THR A 259 -6.51 13.80 -18.16
N GLY A 260 -5.86 13.92 -17.00
CA GLY A 260 -5.92 12.89 -15.95
C GLY A 260 -7.34 12.64 -15.43
N TRP A 261 -8.14 13.70 -15.31
CA TRP A 261 -9.54 13.65 -14.91
C TRP A 261 -10.42 12.95 -15.94
N GLU A 262 -10.25 13.28 -17.23
CA GLU A 262 -10.98 12.60 -18.31
C GLU A 262 -10.61 11.12 -18.40
N LEU A 263 -9.32 10.80 -18.26
CA LEU A 263 -8.81 9.43 -18.25
C LEU A 263 -9.43 8.61 -17.11
N LEU A 264 -9.43 9.14 -15.88
CA LEU A 264 -10.07 8.52 -14.74
C LEU A 264 -11.53 8.18 -15.05
N ASN A 265 -12.30 9.14 -15.58
CA ASN A 265 -13.72 8.94 -15.87
C ASN A 265 -13.97 7.95 -17.02
N LYS A 266 -13.04 7.85 -17.98
CA LYS A 266 -13.08 6.82 -19.04
C LYS A 266 -12.78 5.43 -18.51
N LEU A 267 -11.85 5.30 -17.56
CA LEU A 267 -11.39 4.00 -17.03
C LEU A 267 -12.23 3.46 -15.86
N PHE A 268 -12.95 4.34 -15.16
CA PHE A 268 -13.78 4.01 -14.00
C PHE A 268 -15.17 4.61 -14.18
N THR A 269 -16.12 3.80 -14.65
CA THR A 269 -17.47 4.25 -15.02
C THR A 269 -18.48 4.22 -13.88
N ARG A 270 -18.12 3.65 -12.72
CA ARG A 270 -18.97 3.66 -11.52
C ARG A 270 -18.85 5.00 -10.79
N SER A 271 -19.88 5.38 -10.04
CA SER A 271 -19.81 6.54 -9.14
C SER A 271 -18.74 6.30 -8.06
N LEU A 272 -17.86 7.29 -7.87
CA LEU A 272 -16.77 7.25 -6.90
C LEU A 272 -16.94 8.40 -5.89
N ASP A 273 -16.72 8.10 -4.61
CA ASP A 273 -16.55 9.13 -3.59
C ASP A 273 -15.21 9.88 -3.75
N LEU A 274 -14.99 10.90 -2.92
CA LEU A 274 -13.78 11.73 -3.01
C LEU A 274 -12.48 10.95 -2.81
N HIS A 275 -12.46 10.02 -1.84
CA HIS A 275 -11.29 9.20 -1.56
C HIS A 275 -11.01 8.21 -2.69
N GLN A 276 -12.06 7.62 -3.26
CA GLN A 276 -11.95 6.72 -4.39
C GLN A 276 -11.47 7.42 -5.66
N LYS A 277 -11.83 8.71 -5.86
CA LYS A 277 -11.32 9.50 -6.99
C LYS A 277 -9.81 9.70 -6.95
N THR A 278 -9.21 9.91 -5.76
CA THR A 278 -7.75 10.08 -5.68
C THR A 278 -7.01 8.77 -5.99
N PHE A 279 -7.55 7.64 -5.54
CA PHE A 279 -7.02 6.30 -5.87
C PHE A 279 -7.16 5.99 -7.35
N ALA A 280 -8.34 6.25 -7.92
CA ALA A 280 -8.60 6.03 -9.34
C ALA A 280 -7.70 6.90 -10.23
N LEU A 281 -7.38 8.13 -9.82
CA LEU A 281 -6.41 8.96 -10.55
C LEU A 281 -5.02 8.33 -10.48
N GLY A 282 -4.56 7.99 -9.29
CA GLY A 282 -3.24 7.38 -9.10
C GLY A 282 -3.07 6.12 -9.95
N GLU A 283 -4.08 5.23 -9.97
CA GLU A 283 -4.06 4.02 -10.78
C GLU A 283 -4.12 4.31 -12.28
N SER A 284 -4.93 5.28 -12.71
CA SER A 284 -4.99 5.71 -14.11
C SER A 284 -3.63 6.20 -14.60
N LEU A 285 -2.97 7.04 -13.80
CA LEU A 285 -1.64 7.57 -14.10
C LEU A 285 -0.56 6.49 -14.05
N ALA A 286 -0.66 5.50 -13.16
CA ALA A 286 0.29 4.37 -13.13
C ALA A 286 0.32 3.59 -14.45
N HIS A 287 -0.85 3.32 -15.03
CA HIS A 287 -0.94 2.64 -16.33
C HIS A 287 -0.45 3.53 -17.49
N VAL A 288 -0.76 4.83 -17.45
CA VAL A 288 -0.29 5.77 -18.48
C VAL A 288 1.22 5.99 -18.40
N HIS A 289 1.79 6.12 -17.21
CA HIS A 289 3.23 6.28 -17.01
C HIS A 289 4.00 5.05 -17.50
N TYR A 290 3.50 3.85 -17.22
CA TYR A 290 4.05 2.62 -17.78
C TYR A 290 4.12 2.70 -19.32
N LEU A 291 3.01 3.05 -19.98
CA LEU A 291 2.93 3.18 -21.44
C LEU A 291 3.77 4.34 -21.98
N MET A 292 3.94 5.42 -21.22
CA MET A 292 4.82 6.54 -21.58
C MET A 292 6.29 6.13 -21.59
N LYS A 293 6.74 5.37 -20.58
CA LYS A 293 8.11 4.85 -20.52
C LYS A 293 8.39 3.83 -21.63
N ASP A 294 7.35 3.14 -22.11
CA ASP A 294 7.40 2.27 -23.29
C ASP A 294 7.32 3.04 -24.62
N GLY A 295 7.17 4.37 -24.60
CA GLY A 295 7.03 5.21 -25.79
C GLY A 295 5.69 5.07 -26.53
N ARG A 296 4.68 4.46 -25.90
CA ARG A 296 3.34 4.20 -26.50
C ARG A 296 2.34 5.32 -26.22
N ILE A 297 2.61 6.15 -25.22
CA ILE A 297 1.85 7.37 -24.89
C ILE A 297 2.82 8.54 -24.79
N VAL A 298 2.41 9.70 -25.28
CA VAL A 298 3.11 10.98 -25.09
C VAL A 298 2.33 11.86 -24.12
N ARG A 299 3.05 12.71 -23.38
CA ARG A 299 2.49 13.71 -22.47
C ARG A 299 2.92 15.11 -22.90
N GLU A 300 1.97 16.03 -22.95
CA GLU A 300 2.22 17.45 -23.18
C GLU A 300 1.66 18.30 -22.04
N MET A 301 2.34 19.40 -21.72
CA MET A 301 1.82 20.42 -20.82
C MET A 301 1.05 21.45 -21.65
N GLY A 302 -0.23 21.62 -21.37
CA GLY A 302 -1.02 22.69 -21.97
C GLY A 302 -0.66 24.07 -21.40
N ASN A 303 -1.07 25.14 -22.11
CA ASN A 303 -0.88 26.52 -21.66
C ASN A 303 -1.62 26.85 -20.35
N ASP A 304 -2.58 26.01 -19.98
CA ASP A 304 -3.33 26.04 -18.72
C ASP A 304 -2.62 25.33 -17.56
N GLY A 305 -1.44 24.76 -17.79
CA GLY A 305 -0.68 24.01 -16.78
C GLY A 305 -1.22 22.60 -16.49
N VAL A 306 -2.08 22.07 -17.37
CA VAL A 306 -2.64 20.73 -17.28
C VAL A 306 -1.86 19.76 -18.16
N PHE A 307 -1.58 18.57 -17.63
CA PHE A 307 -1.01 17.48 -18.41
C PHE A 307 -2.08 16.79 -19.25
N ARG A 308 -1.76 16.63 -20.54
CA ARG A 308 -2.57 15.89 -21.50
C ARG A 308 -1.79 14.71 -22.04
N TYR A 309 -2.49 13.61 -22.25
CA TYR A 309 -1.93 12.34 -22.66
C TYR A 309 -2.59 11.88 -23.96
N ARG A 310 -1.81 11.36 -24.90
CA ARG A 310 -2.31 10.75 -26.14
C ARG A 310 -1.42 9.61 -26.54
N ARG A 311 -1.98 8.59 -27.17
CA ARG A 311 -1.21 7.54 -27.85
C ARG A 311 -0.20 8.18 -28.82
N ALA A 312 1.03 7.67 -28.79
CA ALA A 312 2.13 8.12 -29.66
C ALA A 312 1.82 7.88 -31.14
#